data_AF-A0A353H9B6-F1
#
_entry.id   AF-A0A353H9B6-F1
#
_cell.length_a   1.000
_cell.length_b   1.000
_cell.length_c   1.000
_cell.angle_alpha   90.00
_cell.angle_beta   90.00
_cell.angle_gamma   90.00
#
_symmetry.space_group_name_H-M   'P 1'
#
loop_
_entity.id
_entity.type
_entity.pdbx_description
1 polymer ?
#
loop_
_entity_poly.entity_id
_entity_poly.type
_entity_poly.pdbx_seq_one_letter_code
_entity_poly.pdbx_strand_id
1 'polypeptide(L)'
;MAESFEKELLLVLGGARSGKSSWALHYAEEHYDSCMFLATAEVLDEEMAERVRLHKESRSSKWKLLEEPLKIVEALETKCAGEDVILIDCLTVWLSNILIKKGEAQVVYYQGRLLNALSRRRQT
;
A
#
# COMPACT_ATOMS: atom_id res chain seq x y z
N MET A 1 -10.61 -10.73 26.29
CA MET A 1 -11.43 -11.03 25.09
C MET A 1 -10.79 -10.30 23.95
N ALA A 2 -10.11 -11.01 23.04
CA ALA A 2 -9.61 -10.38 21.83
C ALA A 2 -10.80 -10.25 20.87
N GLU A 3 -11.29 -9.03 20.66
CA GLU A 3 -12.22 -8.75 19.59
C GLU A 3 -11.54 -9.13 18.28
N SER A 4 -12.16 -10.04 17.53
CA SER A 4 -11.68 -10.42 16.20
C SER A 4 -12.06 -9.27 15.26
N PHE A 5 -11.12 -8.34 15.05
CA PHE A 5 -11.31 -7.27 14.06
C PHE A 5 -11.21 -7.88 12.66
N GLU A 6 -12.36 -7.98 11.98
CA GLU A 6 -12.42 -8.21 10.53
C GLU A 6 -11.57 -7.14 9.84
N LYS A 7 -10.70 -7.55 8.90
CA LYS A 7 -9.80 -6.61 8.24
C LYS A 7 -10.57 -5.78 7.23
N GLU A 8 -10.82 -4.52 7.55
CA GLU A 8 -11.51 -3.58 6.67
C GLU A 8 -10.65 -3.17 5.45
N LEU A 9 -11.32 -2.85 4.34
CA LEU A 9 -10.70 -2.35 3.12
C LEU A 9 -11.23 -0.95 2.79
N LEU A 10 -10.35 0.03 2.86
CA LEU A 10 -10.64 1.41 2.49
C LEU A 10 -9.96 1.76 1.17
N LEU A 11 -10.74 2.13 0.16
CA LEU A 11 -10.23 2.61 -1.12
C LEU A 11 -10.31 4.13 -1.17
N VAL A 12 -9.15 4.79 -1.19
CA VAL A 12 -9.04 6.25 -1.28
C VAL A 12 -8.77 6.65 -2.74
N LEU A 13 -9.71 7.38 -3.34
CA LEU A 13 -9.65 7.83 -4.74
C LEU A 13 -9.55 9.35 -4.82
N GLY A 14 -8.95 9.84 -5.91
CA GLY A 14 -8.85 11.27 -6.18
C GLY A 14 -7.81 11.59 -7.26
N GLY A 15 -7.92 12.78 -7.85
CA GLY A 15 -7.02 13.25 -8.89
C GLY A 15 -5.57 13.42 -8.43
N ALA A 16 -4.69 13.81 -9.36
CA ALA A 16 -3.33 14.21 -9.01
C ALA A 16 -3.35 15.41 -8.07
N ARG A 17 -2.47 15.43 -7.05
CA ARG A 17 -2.33 16.52 -6.06
C ARG A 17 -3.61 16.89 -5.29
N SER A 18 -4.58 15.97 -5.20
CA SER A 18 -5.83 16.15 -4.45
C SER A 18 -5.70 15.99 -2.92
N GLY A 19 -4.51 15.67 -2.42
CA GLY A 19 -4.28 15.46 -0.98
C GLY A 19 -4.64 14.07 -0.44
N LYS A 20 -5.08 13.13 -1.29
CA LYS A 20 -5.49 11.77 -0.87
C LYS A 20 -4.45 11.01 -0.05
N SER A 21 -3.17 11.08 -0.42
CA SER A 21 -2.09 10.39 0.30
C SER A 21 -1.88 11.00 1.69
N SER A 22 -1.90 12.33 1.80
CA SER A 22 -1.80 13.04 3.08
C SER A 22 -2.98 12.73 4.00
N TRP A 23 -4.20 12.70 3.47
CA TRP A 23 -5.37 12.31 4.23
C TRP A 23 -5.27 10.86 4.73
N ALA A 24 -4.86 9.92 3.88
CA ALA A 24 -4.75 8.51 4.25
C ALA A 24 -3.69 8.26 5.34
N LEU A 25 -2.56 8.99 5.27
CA LEU A 25 -1.51 8.93 6.30
C LEU A 25 -2.02 9.46 7.63
N HIS A 26 -2.65 10.63 7.62
CA HIS A 26 -3.18 11.24 8.85
C HIS A 26 -4.26 10.36 9.49
N TYR A 27 -5.20 9.87 8.67
CA TYR A 27 -6.22 8.93 9.12
C TYR A 27 -5.61 7.70 9.80
N ALA A 28 -4.56 7.13 9.20
CA ALA A 28 -3.87 5.98 9.77
C ALA A 28 -3.16 6.30 11.10
N GLU A 29 -2.48 7.45 11.21
CA GLU A 29 -1.78 7.85 12.44
C GLU A 29 -2.72 8.11 13.64
N GLU A 30 -3.91 8.64 13.35
CA GLU A 30 -4.92 8.94 14.38
C GLU A 30 -5.60 7.68 14.92
N HIS A 31 -5.74 6.63 14.11
CA HIS A 31 -6.57 5.48 14.45
C HIS A 31 -5.77 4.21 14.78
N TYR A 32 -4.48 4.16 14.43
CA TYR A 32 -3.67 2.95 14.57
C TYR A 32 -2.31 3.24 15.20
N ASP A 33 -1.73 2.22 15.85
CA ASP A 33 -0.47 2.35 16.59
C ASP A 33 0.73 1.80 15.80
N SER A 34 0.50 0.82 14.93
CA SER A 34 1.50 0.29 14.01
C SER A 34 1.05 0.41 12.55
N CYS A 35 1.79 1.19 11.76
CA CYS A 35 1.44 1.50 10.37
C CYS A 35 2.53 1.03 9.40
N MET A 36 2.15 0.39 8.29
CA MET A 36 3.07 0.08 7.20
C MET A 36 2.71 0.82 5.92
N PHE A 37 3.68 1.58 5.42
CA PHE A 37 3.62 2.18 4.09
C PHE A 37 4.24 1.22 3.07
N LEU A 38 3.42 0.70 2.16
CA LEU A 38 3.85 -0.15 1.05
C LEU A 38 3.99 0.70 -0.22
N ALA A 39 5.22 1.14 -0.49
CA ALA A 39 5.54 1.93 -1.67
C ALA A 39 5.67 1.00 -2.89
N THR A 40 4.83 1.22 -3.89
CA THR A 40 4.88 0.47 -5.15
C THR A 40 5.62 1.21 -6.25
N ALA A 41 5.83 2.52 -6.08
CA ALA A 41 6.64 3.29 -7.00
C ALA A 41 8.11 2.88 -6.91
N GLU A 42 8.72 2.59 -8.05
CA GLU A 42 10.16 2.57 -8.14
C GLU A 42 10.67 4.00 -8.23
N VAL A 43 11.73 4.29 -7.48
CA VAL A 43 12.40 5.59 -7.49
C VAL A 43 13.19 5.71 -8.80
N LEU A 44 12.49 5.89 -9.91
CA LEU A 44 13.06 6.14 -11.24
C LEU A 44 12.95 7.61 -11.65
N ASP A 45 12.28 8.43 -10.84
CA ASP A 45 12.05 9.85 -11.05
C ASP A 45 12.41 10.62 -9.75
N GLU A 46 13.35 11.54 -9.84
CA GLU A 46 13.87 12.35 -8.73
C GLU A 46 12.76 13.16 -8.03
N GLU A 47 11.69 13.52 -8.74
CA GLU A 47 10.53 14.21 -8.14
C GLU A 47 9.71 13.27 -7.23
N MET A 48 9.68 11.97 -7.55
CA MET A 48 9.05 10.93 -6.72
C MET A 48 9.95 10.58 -5.52
N ALA A 49 11.26 10.54 -5.73
CA ALA A 49 12.26 10.33 -4.69
C ALA A 49 12.15 11.38 -3.58
N GLU A 50 12.07 12.66 -3.97
CA GLU A 50 11.99 13.78 -3.04
C GLU A 50 10.66 13.81 -2.28
N ARG A 51 9.54 13.43 -2.91
CA ARG A 51 8.26 13.26 -2.20
C ARG A 51 8.26 12.11 -1.22
N VAL A 52 8.83 10.96 -1.59
CA VAL A 52 8.98 9.81 -0.68
C VAL A 52 9.89 10.18 0.48
N ARG A 53 10.94 10.97 0.25
CA ARG A 53 11.85 11.49 1.28
C ARG A 53 11.15 12.46 2.24
N LEU A 54 10.45 13.46 1.72
CA LEU A 54 9.67 14.40 2.53
C LEU A 54 8.56 13.69 3.32
N HIS A 55 7.94 12.65 2.73
CA HIS A 55 6.99 11.80 3.43
C HIS A 55 7.66 10.88 4.47
N LYS A 56 8.90 10.43 4.28
CA LYS A 56 9.65 9.71 5.31
C LYS A 56 9.95 10.61 6.52
N GLU A 57 10.28 11.87 6.27
CA GLU A 57 10.65 12.84 7.31
C GLU A 57 9.44 13.37 8.10
N SER A 58 8.24 13.39 7.51
CA SER A 58 7.01 13.79 8.19
C SER A 58 6.29 12.65 8.94
N ARG A 59 6.80 11.42 8.88
CA ARG A 59 6.15 10.25 9.49
C ARG A 59 6.53 10.14 10.96
N SER A 60 5.53 9.97 11.81
CA SER A 60 5.76 9.57 13.20
C SER A 60 6.49 8.22 13.27
N SER A 61 7.07 7.91 14.44
CA SER A 61 7.73 6.61 14.71
C SER A 61 6.82 5.39 14.56
N LYS A 62 5.51 5.60 14.33
CA LYS A 62 4.52 4.55 14.06
C LYS A 62 4.66 3.92 12.67
N TRP A 63 5.31 4.59 11.72
CA TRP A 63 5.40 4.12 10.35
C TRP A 63 6.66 3.30 10.04
N LYS A 64 6.45 2.13 9.46
CA LYS A 64 7.47 1.38 8.72
C LYS A 64 7.29 1.61 7.22
N LEU A 65 8.39 1.55 6.47
CA LEU A 65 8.35 1.57 5.02
C LEU A 65 8.76 0.20 4.47
N LEU A 66 8.01 -0.26 3.48
CA LEU A 66 8.38 -1.35 2.61
C LEU A 66 8.25 -0.92 1.15
N GLU A 67 9.35 -1.01 0.40
CA GLU A 67 9.34 -0.81 -1.05
C GLU A 67 9.16 -2.17 -1.73
N GLU A 68 8.06 -2.33 -2.46
CA GLU A 68 7.77 -3.54 -3.23
C GLU A 68 6.98 -3.20 -4.50
N PRO A 69 7.67 -3.08 -5.64
CA PRO A 69 7.05 -2.60 -6.87
C PRO A 69 6.22 -3.64 -7.62
N LEU A 70 6.32 -4.93 -7.27
CA LEU A 70 5.68 -6.02 -8.02
C LEU A 70 4.95 -7.03 -7.13
N LYS A 71 5.65 -7.61 -6.16
CA LYS A 71 5.20 -8.73 -5.32
C LYS A 71 4.46 -8.27 -4.06
N ILE A 72 3.49 -7.37 -4.26
CA ILE A 72 2.77 -6.73 -3.13
C ILE A 72 1.95 -7.74 -2.33
N VAL A 73 1.44 -8.80 -2.95
CA VAL A 73 0.66 -9.84 -2.25
C VAL A 73 1.54 -10.61 -1.28
N GLU A 74 2.73 -11.00 -1.74
CA GLU A 74 3.72 -11.67 -0.90
C GLU A 74 4.18 -10.75 0.23
N ALA A 75 4.39 -9.46 -0.05
CA ALA A 75 4.70 -8.47 0.98
C ALA A 75 3.59 -8.36 2.03
N LEU A 76 2.32 -8.26 1.60
CA LEU A 76 1.15 -8.19 2.48
C LEU A 76 1.02 -9.42 3.39
N GLU A 77 1.34 -10.61 2.88
CA GLU A 77 1.22 -11.87 3.61
C GLU A 77 2.40 -12.14 4.55
N THR A 78 3.56 -11.52 4.32
CA THR A 78 4.79 -11.81 5.07
C THR A 78 5.32 -10.61 5.84
N LYS A 79 5.73 -9.56 5.14
CA LYS A 79 6.45 -8.41 5.71
C LYS A 79 5.52 -7.41 6.38
N CYS A 80 4.27 -7.33 5.92
CA CYS A 80 3.25 -6.49 6.53
C CYS A 80 2.41 -7.25 7.58
N ALA A 81 2.71 -8.53 7.82
CA ALA A 81 1.95 -9.34 8.76
C ALA A 81 2.16 -8.82 10.19
N GLY A 82 1.06 -8.47 10.86
CA GLY A 82 1.08 -7.96 12.24
C GLY A 82 1.05 -6.44 12.38
N GLU A 83 1.00 -5.70 11.27
CA GLU A 83 0.74 -4.26 11.28
C GLU A 83 -0.77 -4.01 11.39
N ASP A 84 -1.18 -3.01 12.16
CA ASP A 84 -2.60 -2.69 12.37
C ASP A 84 -3.24 -2.15 11.09
N VAL A 85 -2.48 -1.33 10.35
CA VAL A 85 -2.90 -0.76 9.08
C VAL A 85 -1.78 -0.78 8.04
N ILE A 86 -2.16 -1.05 6.80
CA ILE A 86 -1.24 -1.07 5.66
C ILE A 86 -1.77 -0.09 4.60
N LEU A 87 -0.97 0.92 4.29
CA LEU A 87 -1.25 1.90 3.23
C LEU A 87 -0.46 1.54 1.98
N ILE A 88 -1.15 1.23 0.88
CA ILE A 88 -0.53 0.95 -0.43
C ILE A 88 -0.62 2.23 -1.29
N ASP A 89 0.53 2.80 -1.68
CA ASP A 89 0.58 4.00 -2.52
C ASP A 89 1.52 3.77 -3.73
N CYS A 90 1.04 3.71 -4.98
CA CYS A 90 -0.37 3.57 -5.39
C CYS A 90 -0.58 2.37 -6.31
N LEU A 91 -1.83 1.91 -6.39
CA LEU A 91 -2.22 0.79 -7.24
C LEU A 91 -1.99 1.07 -8.74
N THR A 92 -2.13 2.33 -9.18
CA THR A 92 -1.89 2.70 -10.58
C THR A 92 -0.44 2.50 -10.97
N VAL A 93 0.51 2.92 -10.13
CA VAL A 93 1.95 2.73 -10.40
C VAL A 93 2.33 1.26 -10.32
N TRP A 94 1.75 0.51 -9.38
CA TRP A 94 1.94 -0.94 -9.31
C TRP A 94 1.50 -1.65 -10.61
N LEU A 95 0.31 -1.31 -11.14
CA LEU A 95 -0.16 -1.85 -12.42
C LEU A 95 0.76 -1.46 -13.58
N SER A 96 1.24 -0.20 -13.62
CA SER A 96 2.23 0.24 -14.61
C SER A 96 3.53 -0.56 -14.54
N ASN A 97 4.04 -0.84 -13.34
CA ASN A 97 5.24 -1.67 -13.16
C ASN A 97 5.02 -3.09 -13.71
N ILE A 98 3.85 -3.68 -13.46
CA ILE A 98 3.51 -5.01 -14.00
C ILE A 98 3.45 -4.96 -15.54
N LEU A 99 2.74 -3.99 -16.10
CA LEU A 99 2.63 -3.80 -17.55
C LEU A 99 4.01 -3.72 -18.21
N ILE A 100 4.89 -2.87 -17.67
CA ILE A 100 6.22 -2.62 -18.23
C ILE A 100 7.15 -3.83 -18.04
N LYS A 101 7.15 -4.46 -16.86
CA LYS A 101 8.17 -5.47 -16.51
C LYS A 101 7.76 -6.92 -16.77
N LYS A 102 6.45 -7.19 -16.80
CA LYS A 102 5.88 -8.53 -16.94
C LYS A 102 5.02 -8.68 -18.19
N GLY A 103 4.63 -7.58 -18.81
CA GLY A 103 3.79 -7.55 -20.00
C GLY A 103 2.31 -7.60 -19.66
N GLU A 104 1.49 -7.10 -20.59
CA GLU A 104 0.03 -6.98 -20.45
C GLU A 104 -0.66 -8.30 -20.09
N ALA A 105 -0.22 -9.41 -20.68
CA ALA A 105 -0.77 -10.73 -20.42
C ALA A 105 -0.69 -11.16 -18.94
N GLN A 106 0.22 -10.56 -18.15
CA GLN A 106 0.40 -10.87 -16.74
C GLN A 106 -0.49 -10.03 -15.81
N VAL A 107 -1.10 -8.93 -16.30
CA VAL A 107 -1.88 -8.02 -15.45
C VAL A 107 -3.03 -8.74 -14.75
N VAL A 108 -3.79 -9.56 -15.47
CA VAL A 108 -4.92 -10.32 -14.92
C VAL A 108 -4.47 -11.26 -13.81
N TYR A 109 -3.31 -11.90 -13.96
CA TYR A 109 -2.75 -12.78 -12.94
C TYR A 109 -2.44 -12.02 -11.65
N TYR A 110 -1.73 -10.88 -11.73
CA TYR A 110 -1.40 -10.08 -10.56
C TYR A 110 -2.63 -9.44 -9.90
N GLN A 111 -3.58 -8.93 -10.69
CA GLN A 111 -4.85 -8.41 -10.18
C GLN A 111 -5.64 -9.49 -9.45
N GLY A 112 -5.78 -10.68 -10.05
CA GLY A 112 -6.48 -11.81 -9.44
C GLY A 112 -5.84 -12.25 -8.11
N ARG A 113 -4.51 -12.27 -8.05
CA ARG A 113 -3.75 -12.53 -6.81
C ARG A 113 -4.09 -11.52 -5.71
N LEU A 114 -4.07 -10.22 -6.03
CA LEU A 114 -4.39 -9.16 -5.07
C LEU A 114 -5.85 -9.28 -4.61
N LEU A 115 -6.80 -9.38 -5.55
CA LEU A 115 -8.22 -9.51 -5.22
C LEU A 115 -8.50 -10.73 -4.34
N ASN A 116 -7.86 -11.87 -4.61
CA ASN A 116 -7.99 -13.06 -3.78
C ASN A 116 -7.44 -12.83 -2.36
N ALA A 117 -6.26 -12.24 -2.24
CA ALA A 117 -5.65 -11.92 -0.94
C ALA A 117 -6.49 -10.93 -0.12
N LEU A 118 -7.13 -9.97 -0.78
CA LEU A 118 -8.05 -9.02 -0.14
C LEU A 118 -9.41 -9.66 0.21
N SER A 119 -9.91 -10.60 -0.61
CA SER A 119 -11.21 -11.25 -0.39
C SER A 119 -11.21 -12.26 0.75
N ARG A 120 -10.06 -12.91 1.02
CA ARG A 120 -9.89 -13.83 2.16
C ARG A 120 -10.12 -13.17 3.53
N ARG A 121 -10.20 -11.84 3.57
CA ARG A 121 -10.33 -11.02 4.79
C ARG A 121 -11.77 -10.85 5.29
N ARG A 122 -12.77 -11.32 4.53
CA ARG A 122 -14.20 -11.02 4.72
C ARG A 122 -15.03 -12.26 5.13
N GLN A 123 -14.39 -13.33 5.60
CA GLN A 123 -15.01 -14.66 5.75
C GLN A 123 -14.76 -15.35 7.11
N THR A 124 -14.42 -14.64 8.19
CA THR A 124 -14.35 -15.28 9.53
C THR A 124 -15.31 -14.61 10.51
#